data_AF-A0A962SXD9-F1
#
_entry.id   AF-A0A962SXD9-F1
#
_cell.length_a   1.000
_cell.length_b   1.000
_cell.length_c   1.000
_cell.angle_alpha   90.00
_cell.angle_beta   90.00
_cell.angle_gamma   90.00
#
_symmetry.space_group_name_H-M   'P 1'
#
loop_
_entity.id
_entity.type
_entity.pdbx_description
1 polymer ?
#
loop_
_entity_poly.entity_id
_entity_poly.type
_entity_poly.pdbx_seq_one_letter_code
_entity_poly.pdbx_strand_id
1 'polypeptide(L)'
;MSQTPDFTSMAYGLDFPKPSFAEWKAMVEKTTGKTLEQWVSATMEQIDVNPLYTRDDIKDLKHLGYVAGVPPFLRGPYPTMYV
;
A
#
# COMPACT_ATOMS: atom_id res chain seq x y z
N MET A 1 -19.15 36.53 1.26
CA MET A 1 -17.86 36.82 1.94
C MET A 1 -16.89 35.72 1.56
N SER A 2 -15.87 36.05 0.76
CA SER A 2 -14.84 35.09 0.33
C SER A 2 -13.81 34.96 1.45
N GLN A 3 -13.73 33.79 2.10
CA GLN A 3 -12.67 33.49 3.05
C GLN A 3 -11.50 32.90 2.29
N THR A 4 -10.43 33.68 2.12
CA THR A 4 -9.17 33.19 1.56
C THR A 4 -8.42 32.47 2.68
N PRO A 5 -8.17 31.15 2.58
CA PRO A 5 -7.45 30.42 3.61
C PRO A 5 -5.99 30.91 3.71
N ASP A 6 -5.49 31.06 4.93
CA ASP A 6 -4.08 31.35 5.21
C ASP A 6 -3.32 30.04 5.44
N PHE A 7 -2.53 29.65 4.45
CA PHE A 7 -1.75 28.42 4.47
C PHE A 7 -0.51 28.49 5.38
N THR A 8 -0.14 29.67 5.90
CA THR A 8 1.01 29.80 6.82
C THR A 8 0.67 29.36 8.25
N SER A 9 -0.61 29.45 8.62
CA SER A 9 -1.13 29.12 9.96
C SER A 9 -1.94 27.82 9.99
N MET A 10 -2.19 27.21 8.84
CA MET A 10 -2.99 25.99 8.74
C MET A 10 -2.17 24.75 9.12
N ALA A 11 -2.66 23.98 10.08
CA ALA A 11 -2.08 22.69 10.43
C ALA A 11 -2.21 21.71 9.26
N TYR A 12 -1.19 20.88 9.04
CA TYR A 12 -1.30 19.77 8.09
C TYR A 12 -2.36 18.79 8.60
N GLY A 13 -3.50 18.74 7.92
CA GLY A 13 -4.60 17.84 8.25
C GLY A 13 -4.15 16.39 8.08
N LEU A 14 -3.85 15.72 9.19
CA LEU A 14 -3.36 14.34 9.22
C LEU A 14 -4.48 13.30 9.15
N ASP A 15 -5.75 13.72 9.27
CA ASP A 15 -6.89 12.82 9.32
C ASP A 15 -7.56 12.72 7.94
N PHE A 16 -7.02 11.80 7.14
CA PHE A 16 -7.61 11.44 5.86
C PHE A 16 -8.62 10.31 6.07
N PRO A 17 -9.77 10.34 5.37
CA PRO A 17 -10.68 9.21 5.36
C PRO A 17 -9.92 7.97 4.88
N LYS A 18 -10.11 6.86 5.60
CA LYS A 18 -9.51 5.56 5.28
C LYS A 18 -10.60 4.68 4.67
N PRO A 19 -10.88 4.82 3.36
CA PRO A 19 -11.88 3.99 2.71
C PRO A 19 -11.45 2.52 2.84
N SER A 20 -12.45 1.67 3.05
CA SER A 20 -12.29 0.22 3.00
C SER A 20 -11.91 -0.24 1.60
N PHE A 21 -11.33 -1.43 1.51
CA PHE A 21 -11.02 -2.05 0.22
C PHE A 21 -12.26 -2.19 -0.67
N ALA A 22 -13.44 -2.48 -0.08
CA ALA A 22 -14.69 -2.60 -0.81
C ALA A 22 -15.14 -1.26 -1.43
N GLU A 23 -15.03 -0.15 -0.68
CA GLU A 23 -15.36 1.18 -1.20
C GLU A 23 -14.40 1.59 -2.31
N TRP A 24 -13.11 1.29 -2.15
CA TRP A 24 -12.11 1.51 -3.19
C TRP A 24 -12.41 0.68 -4.44
N LYS A 25 -12.70 -0.63 -4.31
CA LYS A 25 -13.05 -1.51 -5.43
C LYS A 25 -14.25 -0.97 -6.19
N ALA A 26 -15.33 -0.64 -5.49
CA ALA A 26 -16.53 -0.09 -6.10
C ALA A 26 -16.27 1.22 -6.85
N MET A 27 -15.41 2.08 -6.31
CA MET A 27 -15.01 3.32 -6.97
C MET A 27 -14.20 3.06 -8.25
N VAL A 28 -13.23 2.15 -8.21
CA VAL A 28 -12.39 1.82 -9.38
C VAL A 28 -13.23 1.22 -10.49
N GLU A 29 -14.12 0.27 -10.18
CA GLU A 29 -14.98 -0.36 -11.19
C GLU A 29 -15.95 0.65 -11.80
N LYS A 30 -16.53 1.53 -10.98
CA LYS A 30 -17.41 2.61 -11.46
C LYS A 30 -16.67 3.61 -12.37
N THR A 31 -15.43 3.96 -12.04
CA THR A 31 -14.70 5.03 -12.73
C THR A 31 -14.01 4.50 -14.00
N THR A 32 -13.57 3.25 -13.98
CA THR A 32 -12.84 2.64 -15.11
C THR A 32 -13.73 1.81 -16.04
N GLY A 33 -14.93 1.40 -15.58
CA GLY A 33 -15.82 0.51 -16.32
C GLY A 33 -15.30 -0.93 -16.45
N LYS A 34 -14.22 -1.28 -15.75
CA LYS A 34 -13.58 -2.60 -15.75
C LYS A 34 -13.67 -3.22 -14.36
N THR A 35 -13.83 -4.53 -14.29
CA THR A 35 -13.80 -5.25 -13.01
C THR A 35 -12.37 -5.33 -12.48
N LEU A 36 -12.21 -5.52 -11.17
CA LEU A 36 -10.88 -5.63 -10.56
C LEU A 36 -10.03 -6.77 -11.15
N GLU A 37 -10.67 -7.87 -11.52
CA GLU A 37 -10.03 -9.05 -12.10
C GLU A 37 -9.40 -8.75 -13.47
N GLN A 38 -9.94 -7.78 -14.21
CA GLN A 38 -9.36 -7.32 -15.48
C GLN A 38 -8.09 -6.47 -15.29
N TRP A 39 -7.81 -6.04 -14.06
CA TRP A 39 -6.61 -5.29 -13.68
C TRP A 39 -5.53 -6.19 -13.07
N VAL A 40 -5.81 -7.47 -12.83
CA VAL A 40 -4.82 -8.43 -12.36
C VAL A 40 -3.82 -8.70 -13.49
N SER A 41 -2.53 -8.61 -13.15
CA SER A 41 -1.44 -8.85 -14.09
C SER A 41 -0.84 -10.23 -13.84
N ALA A 42 -1.05 -11.16 -14.76
CA ALA A 42 -0.42 -12.48 -14.73
C ALA A 42 1.05 -12.36 -15.17
N THR A 43 1.99 -12.64 -14.27
CA THR A 43 3.42 -12.61 -14.60
C THR A 43 3.90 -13.92 -15.22
N MET A 44 5.09 -13.90 -15.81
CA MET A 44 5.70 -15.10 -16.41
C MET A 44 6.04 -16.17 -15.36
N GLU A 45 6.16 -15.77 -14.10
CA GLU A 45 6.35 -16.64 -12.94
C GLU A 45 5.05 -17.34 -12.49
N GLN A 46 3.93 -17.13 -13.21
CA GLN A 46 2.61 -17.66 -12.89
C GLN A 46 2.07 -17.12 -11.56
N ILE A 47 2.42 -15.87 -11.24
CA ILE A 47 1.93 -15.16 -10.06
C ILE A 47 1.00 -14.04 -10.55
N ASP A 48 -0.20 -14.02 -10.00
CA ASP A 48 -1.17 -12.96 -10.24
C ASP A 48 -0.86 -11.75 -9.35
N VAL A 49 -0.55 -10.62 -9.99
CA VAL A 49 -0.28 -9.36 -9.29
C VAL A 49 -1.56 -8.53 -9.22
N ASN A 50 -2.03 -8.30 -8.00
CA ASN A 50 -3.19 -7.47 -7.73
C ASN A 50 -2.84 -5.97 -7.94
N PRO A 51 -3.80 -5.15 -8.39
CA PRO A 51 -3.58 -3.72 -8.63
C PRO A 51 -3.47 -2.89 -7.34
N LEU A 52 -3.84 -3.45 -6.18
CA LEU A 52 -3.69 -2.84 -4.87
C LEU A 52 -3.42 -3.92 -3.81
N TYR A 53 -2.46 -3.66 -2.95
CA TYR A 53 -2.20 -4.43 -1.73
C TYR A 53 -2.37 -3.52 -0.51
N THR A 54 -2.86 -4.10 0.57
CA THR A 54 -3.28 -3.44 1.81
C THR A 54 -2.57 -4.07 3.01
N ARG A 55 -2.87 -3.56 4.21
CA ARG A 55 -2.37 -4.17 5.46
C ARG A 55 -2.87 -5.60 5.65
N ASP A 56 -4.05 -5.93 5.12
CA ASP A 56 -4.62 -7.26 5.28
C ASP A 56 -3.84 -8.31 4.49
N ASP A 57 -3.19 -7.94 3.40
CA ASP A 57 -2.39 -8.84 2.56
C ASP A 57 -1.08 -9.28 3.25
N ILE A 58 -0.61 -8.52 4.23
CA ILE A 58 0.63 -8.81 4.98
C ILE A 58 0.38 -9.30 6.40
N LYS A 59 -0.88 -9.37 6.87
CA LYS A 59 -1.20 -9.62 8.28
C LYS A 59 -0.66 -10.95 8.82
N ASP A 60 -0.55 -11.95 7.94
CA ASP A 60 -0.12 -13.31 8.30
C ASP A 60 1.39 -13.54 8.04
N LEU A 61 2.11 -12.51 7.58
CA LEU A 61 3.55 -12.59 7.31
C LEU A 61 4.35 -12.49 8.62
N LYS A 62 4.92 -13.61 9.06
CA LYS A 62 5.66 -13.72 10.33
C LYS A 62 7.01 -13.00 10.36
N HIS A 63 7.57 -12.67 9.20
CA HIS A 63 8.94 -12.18 9.05
C HIS A 63 9.05 -10.66 8.93
N LEU A 64 7.93 -9.91 9.02
CA LEU A 64 7.93 -8.45 8.87
C LEU A 64 8.79 -7.73 9.92
N GLY A 65 8.96 -8.33 11.10
CA GLY A 65 9.75 -7.78 12.20
C GLY A 65 11.24 -8.19 12.21
N TYR A 66 11.72 -8.92 11.21
CA TYR A 66 13.10 -9.41 11.21
C TYR A 66 14.12 -8.27 10.98
N VAL A 67 15.38 -8.53 11.32
CA VAL A 67 16.50 -7.60 11.15
C VAL A 67 17.55 -8.16 10.18
N ALA A 68 18.38 -7.29 9.59
CA ALA A 68 19.49 -7.71 8.75
C ALA A 68 20.60 -8.37 9.59
N GLY A 69 21.38 -9.26 8.98
CA GLY A 69 22.51 -9.93 9.66
C GLY A 69 22.14 -11.09 10.59
N VAL A 70 20.86 -11.46 10.67
CA VAL A 70 20.36 -12.60 11.48
C VAL A 70 19.60 -13.58 10.57
N PRO A 71 19.83 -14.91 10.69
CA PRO A 71 19.07 -15.90 9.93
C PRO A 71 17.56 -15.69 10.09
N PRO A 72 16.74 -15.88 9.02
CA PRO A 72 17.06 -16.39 7.69
C PRO A 72 17.51 -15.31 6.67
N PHE A 73 18.00 -14.16 7.13
CA PHE A 73 18.62 -13.13 6.27
C PHE A 73 17.71 -12.48 5.21
N LEU A 74 16.39 -12.48 5.41
CA LEU A 74 15.44 -11.86 4.48
C LEU A 74 15.66 -10.35 4.27
N ARG A 75 16.34 -9.67 5.20
CA ARG A 75 16.72 -8.25 5.09
C ARG A 75 18.20 -8.03 4.75
N GLY A 76 18.90 -9.10 4.38
CA GLY A 76 20.30 -9.09 3.98
C GLY A 76 21.25 -9.77 4.98
N PRO A 77 22.43 -10.21 4.52
CA PRO A 77 23.38 -11.00 5.31
C PRO A 77 24.22 -10.17 6.31
N TYR A 78 24.28 -8.84 6.16
CA TYR A 78 25.12 -7.98 7.00
C TYR A 78 24.25 -7.01 7.82
N PRO A 79 24.53 -6.77 9.11
CA PRO A 79 23.70 -5.91 9.97
C PRO A 79 23.54 -4.47 9.47
N THR A 80 24.56 -3.90 8.81
CA THR A 80 24.56 -2.51 8.34
C THR A 80 24.24 -2.35 6.86
N MET A 81 24.19 -3.45 6.08
CA MET A 81 24.03 -3.44 4.62
C MET A 81 24.86 -2.35 3.92
N TYR A 82 24.24 -1.29 3.42
CA TYR A 82 24.87 -0.20 2.67
C TYR A 82 24.83 1.16 3.39
N VAL A 83 24.71 1.14 4.72
CA VAL A 83 24.75 2.35 5.58
C VAL A 83 26.17 2.89 5.69
#